data_AF-A0AA41ES23-F1
#
_entry.id   AF-A0AA41ES23-F1
#
_cell.length_a   1.000
_cell.length_b   1.000
_cell.length_c   1.000
_cell.angle_alpha   90.00
_cell.angle_beta   90.00
_cell.angle_gamma   90.00
#
_symmetry.space_group_name_H-M   'P 1'
#
loop_
_entity.id
_entity.type
_entity.pdbx_description
1 polymer ?
#
loop_
_entity_poly.entity_id
_entity_poly.type
_entity_poly.pdbx_seq_one_letter_code
_entity_poly.pdbx_strand_id
1 'polypeptide(L)'
;MTKKIVDLSSYQADSLAYMKQLKVWGAEGIMVKLTEGTGYLSPKAGNQITNGFKVFNTVGVYHFFHGRGTAEAQYFLAWVKKMGLDKSTVLAIDVEASDLPYSTTSQVNVFLRYLIDHGYKNVITYGSGSWFNASRINRSQLVDKAIWVAAYGVSQPGVNDANAWQYTDNWHGVDCSYDFDGKLSGKATKATPKKASYWADNGLYEVITSEVNVYGKPALDAANKRRIHFSKGSTIYGKAVKYGKVYRIKTDVGYISANKDYVKLVRKSGGK
;
A
#
# COMPACT_ATOMS: atom_id res chain seq x y z
N MET A 1 17.88 -2.37 -15.34
CA MET A 1 16.92 -3.05 -16.22
C MET A 1 15.60 -2.33 -16.11
N THR A 2 15.04 -1.91 -17.24
CA THR A 2 13.71 -1.31 -17.33
C THR A 2 12.65 -2.36 -17.01
N LYS A 3 11.74 -2.05 -16.09
CA LYS A 3 10.68 -3.00 -15.71
C LYS A 3 9.41 -2.76 -16.51
N LYS A 4 8.60 -3.81 -16.72
CA LYS A 4 7.25 -3.67 -17.26
C LYS A 4 6.23 -3.61 -16.13
N ILE A 5 5.45 -2.55 -16.09
CA ILE A 5 4.38 -2.34 -15.11
C ILE A 5 3.08 -2.18 -15.90
N VAL A 6 2.07 -2.96 -15.54
CA VAL A 6 0.74 -2.84 -16.15
C VAL A 6 -0.19 -2.08 -15.23
N ASP A 7 -1.08 -1.30 -15.80
CA ASP A 7 -2.10 -0.57 -15.04
C ASP A 7 -3.48 -1.17 -15.26
N LEU A 8 -4.23 -1.32 -14.16
CA LEU A 8 -5.48 -2.05 -14.08
C LEU A 8 -6.59 -1.14 -13.59
N SER A 9 -7.78 -1.36 -14.11
CA SER A 9 -9.00 -0.71 -13.64
C SER A 9 -10.12 -1.75 -13.47
N SER A 10 -11.36 -1.30 -13.30
CA SER A 10 -12.52 -2.18 -13.30
C SER A 10 -12.75 -2.93 -14.63
N TYR A 11 -12.09 -2.52 -15.73
CA TYR A 11 -12.20 -3.20 -17.02
C TYR A 11 -11.44 -4.53 -17.05
N GLN A 12 -10.32 -4.64 -16.35
CA GLN A 12 -9.53 -5.87 -16.27
C GLN A 12 -10.07 -6.84 -15.21
N ALA A 13 -9.64 -8.10 -15.28
CA ALA A 13 -9.95 -9.09 -14.25
C ALA A 13 -9.19 -8.80 -12.94
N ASP A 14 -9.70 -9.32 -11.83
CA ASP A 14 -9.17 -9.12 -10.47
C ASP A 14 -8.75 -10.44 -9.79
N SER A 15 -8.84 -11.56 -10.52
CA SER A 15 -8.53 -12.89 -10.02
C SER A 15 -7.03 -13.12 -9.83
N LEU A 16 -6.66 -14.01 -8.91
CA LEU A 16 -5.27 -14.44 -8.75
C LEU A 16 -4.70 -15.10 -10.02
N ALA A 17 -5.54 -15.82 -10.77
CA ALA A 17 -5.14 -16.42 -12.04
C ALA A 17 -4.71 -15.35 -13.05
N TYR A 18 -5.46 -14.25 -13.15
CA TYR A 18 -5.10 -13.14 -14.01
C TYR A 18 -3.79 -12.47 -13.59
N MET A 19 -3.58 -12.23 -12.29
CA MET A 19 -2.30 -11.68 -11.79
C MET A 19 -1.10 -12.58 -12.12
N LYS A 20 -1.25 -13.90 -11.98
CA LYS A 20 -0.23 -14.88 -12.39
C LYS A 20 0.01 -14.86 -13.90
N GLN A 21 -1.05 -14.70 -14.69
CA GLN A 21 -0.94 -14.60 -16.15
C GLN A 21 -0.15 -13.36 -16.58
N LEU A 22 -0.42 -12.19 -15.97
CA LEU A 22 0.35 -10.97 -16.19
C LEU A 22 1.84 -11.19 -15.89
N LYS A 23 2.16 -11.90 -14.80
CA LYS A 23 3.53 -12.25 -14.44
C LYS A 23 4.19 -13.15 -15.48
N VAL A 24 3.47 -14.14 -16.01
CA VAL A 24 3.94 -15.03 -17.09
C VAL A 24 4.21 -14.25 -18.38
N TRP A 25 3.39 -13.25 -18.72
CA TRP A 25 3.64 -12.36 -19.86
C TRP A 25 4.83 -11.42 -19.65
N GLY A 26 5.34 -11.30 -18.42
CA GLY A 26 6.54 -10.54 -18.10
C GLY A 26 6.27 -9.23 -17.36
N ALA A 27 5.06 -9.01 -16.82
CA ALA A 27 4.82 -7.90 -15.91
C ALA A 27 5.62 -8.10 -14.61
N GLU A 28 6.11 -7.00 -14.04
CA GLU A 28 6.91 -6.99 -12.81
C GLU A 28 6.21 -6.27 -11.66
N GLY A 29 5.10 -5.58 -11.93
CA GLY A 29 4.26 -4.92 -10.95
C GLY A 29 2.96 -4.44 -11.58
N ILE A 30 2.06 -3.91 -10.74
CA ILE A 30 0.78 -3.36 -11.19
C ILE A 30 0.51 -1.98 -10.58
N MET A 31 -0.19 -1.13 -11.32
CA MET A 31 -0.81 0.12 -10.84
C MET A 31 -2.33 -0.03 -10.89
N VAL A 32 -3.03 0.09 -9.77
CA VAL A 32 -4.48 -0.17 -9.71
C VAL A 32 -5.28 1.13 -9.58
N LYS A 33 -6.29 1.34 -10.43
CA LYS A 33 -7.26 2.42 -10.26
C LYS A 33 -7.96 2.23 -8.93
N LEU A 34 -7.74 3.15 -7.99
CA LEU A 34 -8.38 3.07 -6.69
C LEU A 34 -9.63 3.94 -6.65
N THR A 35 -9.50 5.21 -7.04
CA THR A 35 -10.59 6.19 -6.93
C THR A 35 -10.67 7.10 -8.14
N GLU A 36 -11.81 7.75 -8.30
CA GLU A 36 -12.06 8.81 -9.28
C GLU A 36 -12.95 9.88 -8.64
N GLY A 37 -12.59 11.15 -8.82
CA GLY A 37 -13.30 12.27 -8.21
C GLY A 37 -13.43 12.10 -6.68
N THR A 38 -14.60 12.43 -6.15
CA THR A 38 -14.87 12.32 -4.70
C THR A 38 -15.91 11.24 -4.35
N GLY A 39 -16.26 10.38 -5.31
CA GLY A 39 -17.40 9.49 -5.19
C GLY A 39 -17.22 8.08 -5.74
N TYR A 40 -16.25 7.85 -6.62
CA TYR A 40 -16.05 6.54 -7.22
C TYR A 40 -14.91 5.79 -6.53
N LEU A 41 -15.18 4.57 -6.10
CA LEU A 41 -14.19 3.57 -5.71
C LEU A 41 -14.25 2.46 -6.76
N SER A 42 -13.10 2.08 -7.32
CA SER A 42 -13.05 0.96 -8.27
C SER A 42 -13.53 -0.33 -7.60
N PRO A 43 -14.60 -0.99 -8.11
CA PRO A 43 -15.20 -2.15 -7.46
C PRO A 43 -14.26 -3.35 -7.41
N LYS A 44 -13.25 -3.38 -8.30
CA LYS A 44 -12.26 -4.46 -8.39
C LYS A 44 -10.95 -4.17 -7.65
N ALA A 45 -10.75 -2.93 -7.16
CA ALA A 45 -9.47 -2.51 -6.60
C ALA A 45 -9.02 -3.38 -5.41
N GLY A 46 -9.93 -3.71 -4.48
CA GLY A 46 -9.58 -4.51 -3.30
C GLY A 46 -9.02 -5.89 -3.68
N ASN A 47 -9.66 -6.56 -4.64
CA ASN A 47 -9.21 -7.86 -5.14
C ASN A 47 -7.93 -7.74 -5.98
N GLN A 48 -7.82 -6.73 -6.85
CA GLN A 48 -6.62 -6.47 -7.65
C GLN A 48 -5.40 -6.20 -6.77
N ILE A 49 -5.53 -5.37 -5.74
CA ILE A 49 -4.48 -5.09 -4.76
C ILE A 49 -4.11 -6.36 -4.00
N THR A 50 -5.08 -7.05 -3.42
CA THR A 50 -4.84 -8.25 -2.59
C THR A 50 -4.20 -9.39 -3.39
N ASN A 51 -4.69 -9.64 -4.61
CA ASN A 51 -4.11 -10.67 -5.47
C ASN A 51 -2.81 -10.23 -6.12
N GLY A 52 -2.65 -8.93 -6.40
CA GLY A 52 -1.41 -8.34 -6.88
C GLY A 52 -0.26 -8.57 -5.91
N PHE A 53 -0.44 -8.31 -4.62
CA PHE A 53 0.59 -8.55 -3.59
C PHE A 53 0.97 -10.03 -3.41
N LYS A 54 0.15 -10.99 -3.87
CA LYS A 54 0.50 -12.41 -3.86
C LYS A 54 1.46 -12.80 -5.00
N VAL A 55 1.58 -11.96 -6.03
CA VAL A 55 2.31 -12.27 -7.27
C VAL A 55 3.47 -11.30 -7.50
N PHE A 56 3.27 -10.02 -7.20
CA PHE A 56 4.21 -8.95 -7.44
C PHE A 56 4.77 -8.41 -6.13
N ASN A 57 6.04 -8.02 -6.14
CA ASN A 57 6.67 -7.36 -4.99
C ASN A 57 6.17 -5.91 -4.83
N THR A 58 5.52 -5.37 -5.85
CA THR A 58 5.20 -3.95 -5.98
C THR A 58 3.81 -3.79 -6.59
N VAL A 59 2.91 -3.18 -5.82
CA VAL A 59 1.57 -2.76 -6.21
C VAL A 59 1.45 -1.29 -5.85
N GLY A 60 1.23 -0.44 -6.85
CA GLY A 60 0.85 0.95 -6.66
C GLY A 60 -0.62 1.17 -6.96
N VAL A 61 -1.11 2.38 -6.66
CA VAL A 61 -2.49 2.77 -6.96
C VAL A 61 -2.54 4.15 -7.59
N TYR A 62 -3.56 4.40 -8.39
CA TYR A 62 -3.78 5.70 -9.01
C TYR A 62 -5.18 6.26 -8.75
N HIS A 63 -5.29 7.56 -8.92
CA HIS A 63 -6.52 8.33 -8.78
C HIS A 63 -6.80 9.12 -10.06
N PHE A 64 -7.96 8.88 -10.69
CA PHE A 64 -8.41 9.61 -11.88
C PHE A 64 -8.99 10.98 -11.46
N PHE A 65 -8.33 12.05 -11.90
CA PHE A 65 -8.46 13.38 -11.32
C PHE A 65 -9.38 14.32 -12.12
N HIS A 66 -10.30 15.00 -11.41
CA HIS A 66 -11.26 15.96 -11.96
C HIS A 66 -11.01 17.42 -11.54
N GLY A 67 -9.84 17.74 -10.98
CA GLY A 67 -9.41 19.12 -10.76
C GLY A 67 -9.67 19.69 -9.36
N ARG A 68 -10.30 18.94 -8.46
CA ARG A 68 -10.60 19.36 -7.07
C ARG A 68 -9.51 18.88 -6.13
N GLY A 69 -8.30 19.43 -6.27
CA GLY A 69 -7.05 18.97 -5.64
C GLY A 69 -7.19 18.51 -4.19
N THR A 70 -7.75 19.35 -3.30
CA THR A 70 -7.89 19.01 -1.87
C THR A 70 -8.91 17.90 -1.63
N ALA A 71 -10.10 18.01 -2.19
CA ALA A 71 -11.20 17.08 -1.92
C ALA A 71 -10.90 15.68 -2.48
N GLU A 72 -10.33 15.63 -3.67
CA GLU A 72 -9.92 14.39 -4.33
C GLU A 72 -8.74 13.72 -3.62
N ALA A 73 -7.74 14.50 -3.17
CA ALA A 73 -6.62 13.94 -2.39
C ALA A 73 -7.08 13.39 -1.03
N GLN A 74 -8.01 14.07 -0.35
CA GLN A 74 -8.64 13.58 0.87
C GLN A 74 -9.35 12.26 0.64
N TYR A 75 -10.16 12.17 -0.42
CA TYR A 75 -10.92 10.99 -0.76
C TYR A 75 -10.01 9.81 -1.15
N PHE A 76 -9.05 10.05 -2.04
CA PHE A 76 -8.06 9.04 -2.43
C PHE A 76 -7.28 8.53 -1.22
N LEU A 77 -6.73 9.42 -0.39
CA LEU A 77 -5.92 9.03 0.75
C LEU A 77 -6.73 8.28 1.83
N ALA A 78 -8.00 8.62 2.01
CA ALA A 78 -8.88 7.87 2.92
C ALA A 78 -9.00 6.41 2.47
N TRP A 79 -9.17 6.15 1.18
CA TRP A 79 -9.21 4.80 0.63
C TRP A 79 -7.84 4.10 0.63
N VAL A 80 -6.75 4.80 0.33
CA VAL A 80 -5.38 4.26 0.46
C VAL A 80 -5.17 3.69 1.87
N LYS A 81 -5.52 4.47 2.90
CA LYS A 81 -5.44 4.04 4.31
C LYS A 81 -6.38 2.87 4.61
N LYS A 82 -7.62 2.90 4.12
CA LYS A 82 -8.63 1.85 4.34
C LYS A 82 -8.26 0.53 3.68
N MET A 83 -7.53 0.56 2.56
CA MET A 83 -6.96 -0.61 1.90
C MET A 83 -5.67 -1.13 2.59
N GLY A 84 -5.21 -0.48 3.66
CA GLY A 84 -4.00 -0.89 4.38
C GLY A 84 -2.69 -0.58 3.66
N LEU A 85 -2.70 0.32 2.68
CA LEU A 85 -1.52 0.69 1.90
C LEU A 85 -0.62 1.64 2.70
N ASP A 86 0.63 1.24 2.88
CA ASP A 86 1.60 1.94 3.72
C ASP A 86 2.33 3.06 2.95
N LYS A 87 3.22 3.78 3.65
CA LYS A 87 3.94 4.94 3.10
C LYS A 87 4.91 4.60 1.98
N SER A 88 5.24 3.32 1.78
CA SER A 88 6.09 2.85 0.70
C SER A 88 5.31 2.66 -0.62
N THR A 89 3.97 2.59 -0.56
CA THR A 89 3.13 2.44 -1.75
C THR A 89 3.31 3.63 -2.71
N VAL A 90 3.45 3.33 -4.00
CA VAL A 90 3.45 4.34 -5.07
C VAL A 90 2.02 4.83 -5.30
N LEU A 91 1.82 6.15 -5.21
CA LEU A 91 0.54 6.82 -5.41
C LEU A 91 0.62 7.71 -6.66
N ALA A 92 -0.11 7.36 -7.71
CA ALA A 92 -0.19 8.18 -8.91
C ALA A 92 -1.43 9.08 -8.91
N ILE A 93 -1.28 10.28 -9.46
CA ILE A 93 -2.39 11.13 -9.88
C ILE A 93 -2.49 11.05 -11.40
N ASP A 94 -3.67 10.75 -11.91
CA ASP A 94 -3.97 10.57 -13.33
C ASP A 94 -4.71 11.81 -13.85
N VAL A 95 -4.02 12.60 -14.69
CA VAL A 95 -4.41 13.95 -15.10
C VAL A 95 -4.75 13.95 -16.59
N GLU A 96 -5.92 13.44 -16.92
CA GLU A 96 -6.38 13.33 -18.32
C GLU A 96 -7.88 13.58 -18.52
N ALA A 97 -8.63 13.83 -17.45
CA ALA A 97 -10.06 14.03 -17.53
C ALA A 97 -10.43 15.23 -18.44
N SER A 98 -11.42 15.02 -19.30
CA SER A 98 -11.81 15.99 -20.33
C SER A 98 -12.38 17.31 -19.77
N ASP A 99 -12.86 17.30 -18.53
CA ASP A 99 -13.40 18.44 -17.79
C ASP A 99 -12.32 19.28 -17.09
N LEU A 100 -11.05 18.84 -17.11
CA LEU A 100 -9.95 19.61 -16.53
C LEU A 100 -9.71 20.92 -17.29
N PRO A 101 -9.37 22.00 -16.58
CA PRO A 101 -8.94 23.24 -17.22
C PRO A 101 -7.69 23.02 -18.07
N TYR A 102 -7.37 23.99 -18.92
CA TYR A 102 -6.18 23.90 -19.77
C TYR A 102 -4.91 23.75 -18.91
N SER A 103 -4.69 24.64 -17.93
CA SER A 103 -3.59 24.51 -16.98
C SER A 103 -4.05 23.81 -15.70
N THR A 104 -3.49 22.63 -15.42
CA THR A 104 -3.91 21.77 -14.30
C THR A 104 -2.92 21.81 -13.13
N THR A 105 -1.70 22.25 -13.39
CA THR A 105 -0.53 22.16 -12.50
C THR A 105 -0.78 22.65 -11.07
N SER A 106 -1.52 23.75 -10.89
CA SER A 106 -1.83 24.29 -9.56
C SER A 106 -2.63 23.29 -8.72
N GLN A 107 -3.67 22.68 -9.28
CA GLN A 107 -4.53 21.73 -8.57
C GLN A 107 -3.87 20.36 -8.40
N VAL A 108 -3.07 19.94 -9.38
CA VAL A 108 -2.19 18.76 -9.24
C VAL A 108 -1.24 18.94 -8.04
N ASN A 109 -0.64 20.13 -7.89
CA ASN A 109 0.23 20.43 -6.76
C ASN A 109 -0.49 20.44 -5.41
N VAL A 110 -1.74 20.89 -5.35
CA VAL A 110 -2.57 20.80 -4.14
C VAL A 110 -2.77 19.34 -3.75
N PHE A 111 -3.08 18.49 -4.72
CA PHE A 111 -3.26 17.05 -4.50
C PHE A 111 -1.98 16.38 -4.01
N LEU A 112 -0.86 16.59 -4.71
CA LEU A 112 0.43 15.99 -4.39
C LEU A 112 0.95 16.43 -3.01
N ARG A 113 0.86 17.74 -2.69
CA ARG A 113 1.26 18.25 -1.35
C ARG A 113 0.47 17.57 -0.26
N TYR A 114 -0.84 17.41 -0.43
CA TYR A 114 -1.67 16.73 0.56
C TYR A 114 -1.18 15.30 0.84
N LEU A 115 -0.81 14.52 -0.18
CA LEU A 115 -0.25 13.17 0.02
C LEU A 115 1.11 13.20 0.73
N ILE A 116 1.99 14.10 0.31
CA ILE A 116 3.35 14.26 0.84
C ILE A 116 3.32 14.69 2.32
N ASP A 117 2.47 15.65 2.67
CA ASP A 117 2.29 16.16 4.03
C ASP A 117 1.75 15.08 4.97
N HIS A 118 1.00 14.12 4.43
CA HIS A 118 0.57 12.92 5.16
C HIS A 118 1.59 11.78 5.12
N GLY A 119 2.81 12.02 4.65
CA GLY A 119 3.93 11.10 4.69
C GLY A 119 4.01 10.10 3.53
N TYR A 120 3.16 10.21 2.50
CA TYR A 120 3.27 9.40 1.29
C TYR A 120 4.13 10.14 0.27
N LYS A 121 5.42 9.80 0.21
CA LYS A 121 6.41 10.51 -0.61
C LYS A 121 6.70 9.84 -1.96
N ASN A 122 6.21 8.63 -2.16
CA ASN A 122 6.32 7.92 -3.43
C ASN A 122 5.15 8.31 -4.32
N VAL A 123 5.16 9.54 -4.82
CA VAL A 123 4.12 10.07 -5.71
C VAL A 123 4.62 10.21 -7.14
N ILE A 124 3.72 10.13 -8.12
CA ILE A 124 4.03 10.31 -9.54
C ILE A 124 2.84 10.93 -10.28
N THR A 125 3.10 11.82 -11.23
CA THR A 125 2.05 12.45 -12.05
C THR A 125 1.96 11.75 -13.40
N TYR A 126 0.79 11.20 -13.73
CA TYR A 126 0.49 10.66 -15.04
C TYR A 126 -0.18 11.71 -15.94
N GLY A 127 0.12 11.64 -17.22
CA GLY A 127 -0.58 12.37 -18.27
C GLY A 127 -0.02 12.06 -19.66
N SER A 128 -0.75 12.47 -20.70
CA SER A 128 -0.28 12.30 -22.08
C SER A 128 0.93 13.19 -22.40
N GLY A 129 1.80 12.73 -23.29
CA GLY A 129 2.94 13.51 -23.76
C GLY A 129 2.54 14.85 -24.34
N SER A 130 1.38 14.94 -25.00
CA SER A 130 0.85 16.20 -25.53
C SER A 130 0.49 17.19 -24.43
N TRP A 131 -0.05 16.75 -23.29
CA TRP A 131 -0.39 17.63 -22.16
C TRP A 131 0.85 18.17 -21.44
N PHE A 132 1.91 17.36 -21.33
CA PHE A 132 3.20 17.82 -20.84
C PHE A 132 3.84 18.84 -21.78
N ASN A 133 3.89 18.53 -23.08
CA ASN A 133 4.52 19.41 -24.09
C ASN A 133 3.74 20.72 -24.29
N ALA A 134 2.43 20.72 -24.12
CA ALA A 134 1.59 21.92 -24.13
C ALA A 134 1.59 22.68 -22.79
N SER A 135 2.40 22.25 -21.80
CA SER A 135 2.44 22.86 -20.46
C SER A 135 1.09 22.91 -19.73
N ARG A 136 0.14 22.05 -20.10
CA ARG A 136 -1.08 21.80 -19.31
C ARG A 136 -0.68 21.25 -17.94
N ILE A 137 0.25 20.29 -17.96
CA ILE A 137 0.98 19.78 -16.81
C ILE A 137 2.43 20.27 -16.93
N ASN A 138 2.78 21.33 -16.20
CA ASN A 138 4.12 21.90 -16.24
C ASN A 138 5.02 21.21 -15.21
N ARG A 139 5.84 20.26 -15.67
CA ARG A 139 6.79 19.51 -14.82
C ARG A 139 7.70 20.41 -13.97
N SER A 140 8.19 21.53 -14.54
CA SER A 140 9.08 22.44 -13.83
C SER A 140 8.40 23.12 -12.62
N GLN A 141 7.08 23.17 -12.61
CA GLN A 141 6.26 23.75 -11.53
C GLN A 141 5.64 22.69 -10.60
N LEU A 142 5.71 21.40 -10.93
CA LEU A 142 5.21 20.34 -10.04
C LEU A 142 6.01 20.28 -8.72
N VAL A 143 5.34 20.00 -7.60
CA VAL A 143 5.98 19.85 -6.29
C VAL A 143 6.83 18.58 -6.20
N ASP A 144 6.44 17.52 -6.91
CA ASP A 144 7.27 16.34 -7.18
C ASP A 144 7.54 16.25 -8.68
N LYS A 145 8.78 15.92 -9.07
CA LYS A 145 9.22 15.92 -10.48
C LYS A 145 9.01 14.58 -11.19
N ALA A 146 8.53 13.57 -10.48
CA ALA A 146 8.29 12.25 -11.05
C ALA A 146 7.08 12.28 -11.98
N ILE A 147 7.29 11.85 -13.23
CA ILE A 147 6.26 11.82 -14.26
C ILE A 147 6.19 10.46 -14.97
N TRP A 148 4.96 10.04 -15.24
CA TRP A 148 4.60 8.85 -16.01
C TRP A 148 3.87 9.31 -17.27
N VAL A 149 4.50 9.12 -18.43
CA VAL A 149 4.04 9.74 -19.68
C VAL A 149 3.36 8.71 -20.56
N ALA A 150 2.17 9.00 -21.05
CA ALA A 150 1.52 8.21 -22.09
C ALA A 150 1.85 8.74 -23.49
N ALA A 151 2.38 7.87 -24.34
CA ALA A 151 2.63 8.13 -25.75
C ALA A 151 2.72 6.81 -26.51
N TYR A 152 1.79 6.54 -27.43
CA TYR A 152 1.68 5.25 -28.11
C TYR A 152 2.14 5.34 -29.57
N GLY A 153 2.58 4.22 -30.15
CA GLY A 153 3.02 4.15 -31.55
C GLY A 153 4.30 4.94 -31.86
N VAL A 154 5.05 5.33 -30.82
CA VAL A 154 6.31 6.09 -30.91
C VAL A 154 7.45 5.31 -30.27
N SER A 155 8.70 5.69 -30.56
CA SER A 155 9.90 4.99 -30.04
C SER A 155 10.38 5.47 -28.67
N GLN A 156 9.81 6.56 -28.15
CA GLN A 156 10.17 7.18 -26.86
C GLN A 156 9.00 8.04 -26.33
N PRO A 157 8.94 8.36 -25.01
CA PRO A 157 7.82 9.12 -24.43
C PRO A 157 7.67 10.56 -24.96
N GLY A 158 8.71 11.12 -25.58
CA GLY A 158 8.65 12.47 -26.17
C GLY A 158 8.56 13.62 -25.16
N VAL A 159 8.82 13.34 -23.87
CA VAL A 159 8.90 14.31 -22.77
C VAL A 159 10.19 14.04 -22.01
N ASN A 160 10.99 15.09 -21.79
CA ASN A 160 12.28 14.98 -21.12
C ASN A 160 12.11 14.53 -19.66
N ASP A 161 13.08 13.74 -19.20
CA ASP A 161 13.13 13.20 -17.84
C ASP A 161 11.88 12.40 -17.40
N ALA A 162 11.21 11.74 -18.34
CA ALA A 162 10.16 10.79 -18.01
C ALA A 162 10.71 9.67 -17.12
N ASN A 163 10.07 9.40 -15.98
CA ASN A 163 10.47 8.32 -15.08
C ASN A 163 9.85 6.98 -15.49
N ALA A 164 8.65 7.06 -16.08
CA ALA A 164 7.98 5.93 -16.69
C ALA A 164 7.29 6.35 -18.00
N TRP A 165 7.09 5.37 -18.89
CA TRP A 165 6.45 5.56 -20.18
C TRP A 165 5.39 4.49 -20.42
N GLN A 166 4.11 4.86 -20.45
CA GLN A 166 3.05 4.00 -20.97
C GLN A 166 3.17 3.99 -22.49
N TYR A 167 3.72 2.90 -23.03
CA TYR A 167 4.04 2.78 -24.45
C TYR A 167 2.90 2.15 -25.26
N THR A 168 1.93 1.54 -24.59
CA THR A 168 0.75 0.93 -25.20
C THR A 168 -0.39 0.81 -24.20
N ASP A 169 -1.60 0.88 -24.74
CA ASP A 169 -2.91 0.63 -24.11
C ASP A 169 -3.43 -0.80 -24.37
N ASN A 170 -2.64 -1.67 -25.01
CA ASN A 170 -3.12 -2.98 -25.46
C ASN A 170 -2.05 -4.09 -25.44
N TRP A 171 -1.21 -4.11 -24.41
CA TRP A 171 -0.27 -5.20 -24.18
C TRP A 171 -0.99 -6.43 -23.60
N HIS A 172 -1.57 -7.24 -24.47
CA HIS A 172 -2.45 -8.37 -24.11
C HIS A 172 -3.79 -7.94 -23.47
N GLY A 173 -4.41 -6.87 -24.00
CA GLY A 173 -5.69 -6.35 -23.48
C GLY A 173 -5.56 -5.54 -22.19
N VAL A 174 -4.36 -5.07 -21.88
CA VAL A 174 -4.05 -4.21 -20.73
C VAL A 174 -2.96 -3.22 -21.09
N ASP A 175 -3.04 -2.03 -20.51
CA ASP A 175 -2.03 -0.99 -20.62
C ASP A 175 -0.69 -1.44 -20.04
N CYS A 176 0.41 -1.04 -20.67
CA CYS A 176 1.74 -1.42 -20.21
C CYS A 176 2.73 -0.27 -20.34
N SER A 177 3.54 -0.17 -19.29
CA SER A 177 4.50 0.89 -19.08
C SER A 177 5.90 0.35 -18.86
N TYR A 178 6.88 1.05 -19.41
CA TYR A 178 8.27 0.93 -19.02
C TYR A 178 8.54 1.81 -17.81
N ASP A 179 9.06 1.22 -16.73
CA ASP A 179 9.56 1.92 -15.54
C ASP A 179 11.09 2.02 -15.65
N PHE A 180 11.59 3.22 -15.92
CA PHE A 180 12.99 3.44 -16.25
C PHE A 180 13.88 3.47 -15.01
N ASP A 181 13.37 3.99 -13.90
CA ASP A 181 14.17 4.28 -12.70
C ASP A 181 13.58 3.71 -11.39
N GLY A 182 12.47 2.99 -11.47
CA GLY A 182 11.82 2.39 -10.31
C GLY A 182 10.78 3.29 -9.63
N LYS A 183 10.41 4.44 -10.21
CA LYS A 183 9.38 5.31 -9.65
C LYS A 183 7.99 4.70 -9.70
N LEU A 184 7.69 3.88 -10.71
CA LEU A 184 6.37 3.26 -10.87
C LEU A 184 6.24 1.95 -10.09
N SER A 185 7.32 1.16 -10.02
CA SER A 185 7.38 -0.02 -9.13
C SER A 185 7.66 0.34 -7.67
N GLY A 186 8.18 1.53 -7.38
CA GLY A 186 8.71 1.86 -6.07
C GLY A 186 10.07 1.21 -5.85
N LYS A 187 10.93 1.85 -5.05
CA LYS A 187 12.15 1.19 -4.56
C LYS A 187 11.70 -0.02 -3.76
N ALA A 188 12.23 -1.21 -4.07
CA ALA A 188 11.93 -2.45 -3.38
C ALA A 188 12.29 -2.35 -1.89
N THR A 189 11.40 -1.80 -1.07
CA THR A 189 11.40 -2.06 0.35
C THR A 189 10.70 -3.40 0.48
N LYS A 190 11.50 -4.48 0.55
CA LYS A 190 11.02 -5.69 1.24
C LYS A 190 10.41 -5.17 2.53
N ALA A 191 9.10 -5.35 2.71
CA ALA A 191 8.47 -5.14 4.01
C ALA A 191 9.27 -6.01 4.96
N THR A 192 10.17 -5.37 5.71
CA THR A 192 10.95 -6.09 6.69
C THR A 192 9.89 -6.41 7.73
N PRO A 193 9.58 -7.70 7.98
CA PRO A 193 8.57 -8.04 8.96
C PRO A 193 8.93 -7.26 10.22
N LYS A 194 8.02 -6.37 10.65
CA LYS A 194 8.22 -5.53 11.83
C LYS A 194 8.67 -6.48 12.93
N LYS A 195 9.90 -6.31 13.40
CA LYS A 195 10.49 -7.23 14.36
C LYS A 195 9.53 -7.34 15.54
N ALA A 196 8.99 -8.55 15.76
CA ALA A 196 8.00 -8.77 16.79
C ALA A 196 8.53 -8.23 18.12
N SER A 197 7.71 -7.43 18.79
CA SER A 197 8.07 -6.82 20.07
C SER A 197 7.24 -7.48 21.16
N TYR A 198 7.84 -7.65 22.33
CA TYR A 198 7.22 -8.40 23.42
C TYR A 198 7.25 -7.59 24.71
N TRP A 199 6.24 -7.76 25.56
CA TRP A 199 6.23 -7.18 26.89
C TRP A 199 7.19 -7.93 27.82
N ALA A 200 7.99 -7.16 28.58
CA ALA A 200 8.90 -7.67 29.61
C ALA A 200 8.43 -7.31 31.03
N ASP A 201 7.37 -6.52 31.14
CA ASP A 201 6.83 -6.05 32.42
C ASP A 201 5.82 -7.05 33.00
N ASN A 202 5.74 -7.18 34.32
CA ASN A 202 4.62 -7.90 34.94
C ASN A 202 3.40 -6.99 34.98
N GLY A 203 2.19 -7.54 34.87
CA GLY A 203 1.01 -6.68 34.92
C GLY A 203 -0.31 -7.31 34.56
N LEU A 204 -1.32 -6.44 34.47
CA LEU A 204 -2.60 -6.70 33.84
C LEU A 204 -2.46 -6.47 32.34
N TYR A 205 -2.79 -7.49 31.57
CA TYR A 205 -2.79 -7.48 30.11
C TYR A 205 -4.22 -7.53 29.58
N GLU A 206 -4.48 -6.92 28.43
CA GLU A 206 -5.73 -7.08 27.69
C GLU A 206 -5.44 -7.66 26.30
N VAL A 207 -6.23 -8.63 25.88
CA VAL A 207 -6.15 -9.22 24.54
C VAL A 207 -6.74 -8.27 23.51
N ILE A 208 -5.95 -7.93 22.49
CA ILE A 208 -6.35 -6.95 21.44
C ILE A 208 -6.63 -7.59 20.08
N THR A 209 -6.20 -8.84 19.89
CA THR A 209 -6.55 -9.66 18.72
C THR A 209 -7.86 -10.44 18.96
N SER A 210 -8.42 -11.07 17.93
CA SER A 210 -9.65 -11.87 18.05
C SER A 210 -9.54 -12.98 19.09
N GLU A 211 -8.38 -13.64 19.15
CA GLU A 211 -8.10 -14.75 20.06
C GLU A 211 -6.61 -14.86 20.41
N VAL A 212 -6.30 -15.16 21.67
CA VAL A 212 -4.99 -15.60 22.12
C VAL A 212 -5.09 -16.97 22.78
N ASN A 213 -4.41 -17.95 22.19
CA ASN A 213 -4.37 -19.31 22.69
C ASN A 213 -3.51 -19.44 23.95
N VAL A 214 -3.95 -20.30 24.87
CA VAL A 214 -3.21 -20.65 26.10
C VAL A 214 -2.47 -21.96 25.90
N TYR A 215 -1.26 -22.05 26.46
CA TYR A 215 -0.38 -23.19 26.34
C TYR A 215 0.10 -23.68 27.70
N GLY A 216 0.33 -24.99 27.85
CA GLY A 216 0.91 -25.58 29.04
C GLY A 216 2.39 -25.24 29.25
N LYS A 217 3.11 -24.92 28.18
CA LYS A 217 4.56 -24.64 28.20
C LYS A 217 4.90 -23.31 27.51
N PRO A 218 6.01 -22.65 27.90
CA PRO A 218 6.43 -21.37 27.32
C PRO A 218 6.87 -21.47 25.84
N ALA A 219 7.07 -22.68 25.30
CA ALA A 219 7.33 -22.91 23.89
C ALA A 219 6.17 -22.48 22.98
N LEU A 220 4.94 -22.48 23.50
CA LEU A 220 3.69 -22.25 22.76
C LEU A 220 3.52 -23.17 21.54
N ASP A 221 4.01 -24.41 21.65
CA ASP A 221 3.85 -25.43 20.61
C ASP A 221 2.45 -26.05 20.62
N ALA A 222 2.06 -26.64 19.49
CA ALA A 222 0.73 -27.24 19.32
C ALA A 222 0.47 -28.40 20.29
N ALA A 223 1.50 -29.17 20.67
CA ALA A 223 1.37 -30.31 21.58
C ALA A 223 0.98 -29.86 23.01
N ASN A 224 1.33 -28.63 23.38
CA ASN A 224 1.00 -28.04 24.67
C ASN A 224 -0.14 -27.03 24.58
N LYS A 225 -0.85 -26.92 23.44
CA LYS A 225 -2.00 -26.01 23.31
C LYS A 225 -3.14 -26.49 24.21
N ARG A 226 -3.68 -25.60 25.04
CA ARG A 226 -4.85 -25.86 25.89
C ARG A 226 -6.14 -25.54 25.13
N ARG A 227 -7.26 -26.08 25.60
CA ARG A 227 -8.60 -25.75 25.08
C ARG A 227 -9.03 -24.31 25.41
N ILE A 228 -8.51 -23.77 26.52
CA ILE A 228 -8.76 -22.40 26.95
C ILE A 228 -8.02 -21.43 26.02
N HIS A 229 -8.71 -20.38 25.64
CA HIS A 229 -8.19 -19.23 24.91
C HIS A 229 -8.84 -17.96 25.47
N PHE A 230 -8.24 -16.81 25.19
CA PHE A 230 -8.79 -15.51 25.58
C PHE A 230 -9.23 -14.76 24.33
N SER A 231 -10.48 -14.34 24.28
CA SER A 231 -11.02 -13.51 23.20
C SER A 231 -10.65 -12.04 23.38
N LYS A 232 -10.78 -11.24 22.32
CA LYS A 232 -10.59 -9.79 22.35
C LYS A 232 -11.30 -9.13 23.54
N GLY A 233 -10.60 -8.23 24.22
CA GLY A 233 -11.10 -7.52 25.41
C GLY A 233 -10.92 -8.27 26.74
N SER A 234 -10.57 -9.56 26.71
CA SER A 234 -10.25 -10.31 27.93
C SER A 234 -9.04 -9.70 28.64
N THR A 235 -9.15 -9.50 29.95
CA THR A 235 -8.03 -9.02 30.78
C THR A 235 -7.47 -10.11 31.67
N ILE A 236 -6.15 -10.23 31.74
CA ILE A 236 -5.44 -11.31 32.44
C ILE A 236 -4.21 -10.77 33.17
N TYR A 237 -4.08 -11.11 34.45
CA TYR A 237 -2.83 -10.90 35.17
C TYR A 237 -1.78 -11.93 34.76
N GLY A 238 -0.55 -11.47 34.57
CA GLY A 238 0.53 -12.40 34.33
C GLY A 238 1.92 -11.82 34.56
N LYS A 239 2.87 -12.75 34.67
CA LYS A 239 4.29 -12.46 34.79
C LYS A 239 4.96 -12.63 33.44
N ALA A 240 5.69 -11.62 32.99
CA ALA A 240 6.50 -11.71 31.79
C ALA A 240 7.71 -12.61 32.05
N VAL A 241 7.85 -13.69 31.29
CA VAL A 241 8.92 -14.68 31.39
C VAL A 241 9.69 -14.70 30.07
N LYS A 242 11.01 -14.54 30.16
CA LYS A 242 11.90 -14.62 29.01
C LYS A 242 12.03 -16.07 28.54
N TYR A 243 11.92 -16.30 27.23
CA TYR A 243 12.09 -17.61 26.59
C TYR A 243 12.91 -17.42 25.31
N GLY A 244 14.20 -17.75 25.37
CA GLY A 244 15.14 -17.44 24.28
C GLY A 244 15.22 -15.93 24.01
N LYS A 245 14.92 -15.52 22.78
CA LYS A 245 14.94 -14.11 22.33
C LYS A 245 13.59 -13.39 22.48
N VAL A 246 12.58 -14.04 23.05
CA VAL A 246 11.19 -13.55 23.14
C VAL A 246 10.67 -13.61 24.58
N TYR A 247 9.50 -13.03 24.84
CA TYR A 247 8.81 -13.14 26.13
C TYR A 247 7.47 -13.87 26.01
N ARG A 248 7.03 -14.43 27.13
CA ARG A 248 5.74 -15.09 27.36
C ARG A 248 5.08 -14.46 28.58
N ILE A 249 3.77 -14.49 28.64
CA ILE A 249 3.05 -14.11 29.85
C ILE A 249 2.63 -15.41 30.53
N LYS A 250 3.20 -15.68 31.70
CA LYS A 250 2.76 -16.76 32.59
C LYS A 250 1.54 -16.27 33.37
N THR A 251 0.44 -16.99 33.22
CA THR A 251 -0.86 -16.77 33.86
C THR A 251 -1.19 -17.98 34.74
N ASP A 252 -2.27 -17.91 35.51
CA ASP A 252 -2.71 -19.03 36.36
C ASP A 252 -3.18 -20.25 35.54
N VAL A 253 -3.63 -20.02 34.30
CA VAL A 253 -4.16 -21.07 33.42
C VAL A 253 -3.14 -21.57 32.38
N GLY A 254 -1.93 -20.99 32.36
CA GLY A 254 -0.85 -21.38 31.44
C GLY A 254 -0.06 -20.20 30.89
N TYR A 255 0.52 -20.37 29.72
CA TYR A 255 1.34 -19.39 29.03
C TYR A 255 0.62 -18.84 27.80
N ILE A 256 0.72 -17.53 27.60
CA ILE A 256 0.29 -16.86 26.36
C ILE A 256 1.46 -16.07 25.75
N SER A 257 1.32 -15.67 24.49
CA SER A 257 2.31 -14.81 23.83
C SER A 257 2.36 -13.43 24.49
N ALA A 258 3.56 -12.92 24.77
CA ALA A 258 3.75 -11.54 25.19
C ALA A 258 3.83 -10.55 24.01
N ASN A 259 3.52 -10.98 22.79
CA ASN A 259 3.63 -10.14 21.58
C ASN A 259 2.70 -8.93 21.71
N LYS A 260 3.26 -7.73 21.53
CA LYS A 260 2.52 -6.46 21.62
C LYS A 260 1.43 -6.32 20.57
N ASP A 261 1.46 -7.11 19.51
CA ASP A 261 0.39 -7.17 18.51
C ASP A 261 -0.82 -8.00 18.99
N TYR A 262 -0.65 -8.85 20.01
CA TYR A 262 -1.69 -9.76 20.51
C TYR A 262 -2.29 -9.29 21.83
N VAL A 263 -1.48 -8.65 22.66
CA VAL A 263 -1.86 -8.16 24.00
C VAL A 263 -1.28 -6.77 24.27
N LYS A 264 -2.04 -5.92 24.94
CA LYS A 264 -1.58 -4.63 25.48
C LYS A 264 -1.41 -4.72 27.00
N LEU A 265 -0.37 -4.09 27.54
CA LEU A 265 -0.19 -3.94 28.97
C LEU A 265 -1.08 -2.79 29.46
N VAL A 266 -2.07 -3.11 30.30
CA VAL A 266 -3.02 -2.14 30.85
C VAL A 266 -2.47 -1.50 32.11
N ARG A 267 -1.84 -2.30 32.99
CA ARG A 267 -1.29 -1.84 34.25
C ARG A 267 -0.06 -2.64 34.64
N LYS A 268 1.03 -1.98 35.02
CA LYS A 268 2.23 -2.65 35.58
C LYS A 268 1.96 -3.13 37.00
N SER A 269 2.46 -4.33 37.33
CA SER A 269 2.51 -4.82 38.70
C SER A 269 3.81 -4.36 39.35
N GLY A 270 3.73 -3.62 40.46
CA GLY A 270 4.89 -3.19 41.25
C GLY A 270 5.35 -1.74 41.04
N GLY A 271 4.50 -0.85 40.52
CA GLY A 271 4.73 0.58 40.66
C GLY A 271 4.32 1.04 42.07
N LYS A 272 5.29 1.53 42.84
CA LYS A 272 5.01 2.57 43.85
C LYS A 272 4.77 3.88 43.11
#